data_AF-A0A3B9GYJ4-F1
#
_entry.id   AF-A0A3B9GYJ4-F1
#
_cell.length_a   1.000
_cell.length_b   1.000
_cell.length_c   1.000
_cell.angle_alpha   90.00
_cell.angle_beta   90.00
_cell.angle_gamma   90.00
#
_symmetry.space_group_name_H-M   'P 1'
#
loop_
_entity.id
_entity.type
_entity.pdbx_description
1 polymer ?
#
loop_
_entity_poly.entity_id
_entity_poly.type
_entity_poly.pdbx_seq_one_letter_code
_entity_poly.pdbx_strand_id
1 'polypeptide(L)'
;IVRQMLQKIEVTDPGDTGLITGEHVDLIEFDEANEAVRKSRKKDQQEAKGMPLLLGITKASLQTRSFISAASFQETTRVLTEAAIQGKVDTLEGLKENVIVGRLIPAGTGSGIRSYRRVAADRDQKLKAKRAAAVQKAAEEAATLTSLPAPDKAPVEE
;
A
#
# COMPACT_ATOMS: atom_id res chain seq x y z
N ILE A 1 5.12 -18.02 -17.29
CA ILE A 1 4.03 -17.71 -18.24
C ILE A 1 2.70 -18.26 -17.73
N VAL A 2 2.56 -19.57 -17.48
CA VAL A 2 1.31 -20.17 -16.96
C VAL A 2 0.80 -19.49 -15.69
N ARG A 3 1.69 -19.14 -14.74
CA ARG A 3 1.32 -18.34 -13.56
C ARG A 3 0.61 -17.03 -13.89
N GLN A 4 1.00 -16.34 -14.96
CA GLN A 4 0.36 -15.09 -15.41
C GLN A 4 -1.01 -15.33 -16.03
N MET A 5 -1.23 -16.51 -16.62
CA MET A 5 -2.53 -16.91 -17.17
C MET A 5 -3.56 -17.25 -16.08
N LEU A 6 -3.13 -17.48 -14.82
CA LEU A 6 -3.97 -17.85 -13.67
C LEU A 6 -4.06 -16.73 -12.62
N GLN A 7 -3.82 -15.48 -13.00
CA GLN A 7 -3.80 -14.35 -12.05
C GLN A 7 -5.18 -13.86 -11.61
N LYS A 8 -6.25 -14.24 -12.31
CA LYS A 8 -7.62 -13.85 -11.96
C LYS A 8 -8.32 -14.99 -11.24
N ILE A 9 -9.14 -14.64 -10.26
CA ILE A 9 -10.03 -15.55 -9.54
C ILE A 9 -11.46 -15.11 -9.80
N GLU A 10 -12.33 -16.09 -10.07
CA GLU A 10 -13.78 -15.92 -10.03
C GLU A 10 -14.28 -16.25 -8.62
N VAL A 11 -14.96 -15.30 -7.98
CA VAL A 11 -15.47 -15.46 -6.62
C VAL A 11 -16.72 -16.35 -6.64
N THR A 12 -16.67 -17.51 -5.98
CA THR A 12 -17.81 -18.42 -5.85
C THR A 12 -18.64 -18.12 -4.60
N ASP A 13 -17.98 -17.73 -3.52
CA ASP A 13 -18.60 -17.36 -2.25
C ASP A 13 -17.84 -16.16 -1.66
N PRO A 14 -18.48 -14.99 -1.51
CA PRO A 14 -17.80 -13.78 -1.05
C PRO A 14 -17.50 -13.77 0.45
N GLY A 15 -18.15 -14.65 1.25
CA GLY A 15 -18.02 -14.62 2.71
C GLY A 15 -18.25 -13.22 3.28
N ASP A 16 -17.36 -12.78 4.18
CA ASP A 16 -17.41 -11.45 4.83
C ASP A 16 -16.39 -10.45 4.25
N THR A 17 -15.80 -10.74 3.09
CA THR A 17 -14.72 -9.93 2.49
C THR A 17 -15.22 -8.70 1.71
N GLY A 18 -16.53 -8.59 1.48
CA GLY A 18 -17.15 -7.52 0.68
C GLY A 18 -17.04 -7.72 -0.84
N LEU A 19 -16.50 -8.86 -1.29
CA LEU A 19 -16.47 -9.25 -2.70
C LEU A 19 -17.87 -9.60 -3.22
N ILE A 20 -18.04 -9.62 -4.54
CA ILE A 20 -19.31 -9.99 -5.18
C ILE A 20 -19.17 -11.38 -5.81
N THR A 21 -20.18 -12.23 -5.65
CA THR A 21 -20.25 -13.54 -6.34
C THR A 21 -20.21 -13.35 -7.86
N GLY A 22 -19.35 -14.11 -8.54
CA GLY A 22 -19.15 -14.03 -10.00
C GLY A 22 -18.25 -12.87 -10.43
N GLU A 23 -17.69 -12.09 -9.50
CA GLU A 23 -16.71 -11.06 -9.82
C GLU A 23 -15.35 -11.67 -10.15
N HIS A 24 -14.65 -11.06 -11.11
CA HIS A 24 -13.27 -11.42 -11.47
C HIS A 24 -12.29 -10.46 -10.81
N VAL A 25 -11.65 -10.92 -9.75
CA VAL A 25 -10.65 -10.15 -8.99
C VAL A 25 -9.25 -10.67 -9.24
N ASP A 26 -8.25 -9.82 -9.02
CA ASP A 26 -6.86 -10.27 -9.00
C ASP A 26 -6.60 -11.18 -7.81
N LEU A 27 -5.77 -12.20 -8.00
CA LEU A 27 -5.33 -13.13 -6.95
C LEU A 27 -4.79 -12.38 -5.72
N ILE A 28 -4.01 -11.31 -5.95
CA ILE A 28 -3.42 -10.53 -4.85
C ILE A 28 -4.49 -9.75 -4.08
N GLU A 29 -5.47 -9.16 -4.77
CA GLU A 29 -6.60 -8.46 -4.11
C GLU A 29 -7.47 -9.43 -3.32
N PHE A 30 -7.74 -10.62 -3.88
CA PHE A 30 -8.47 -11.68 -3.21
C PHE A 30 -7.76 -12.15 -1.94
N ASP A 31 -6.44 -12.36 -2.01
CA ASP A 31 -5.62 -12.74 -0.87
C ASP A 31 -5.58 -11.62 0.20
N GLU A 32 -5.44 -10.36 -0.21
CA GLU A 32 -5.48 -9.20 0.70
C GLU A 32 -6.84 -9.04 1.40
N ALA A 33 -7.94 -9.24 0.67
CA ALA A 33 -9.29 -9.19 1.23
C ALA A 33 -9.50 -10.31 2.28
N ASN A 34 -9.06 -11.53 1.97
CA ASN A 34 -9.09 -12.65 2.91
C ASN A 34 -8.17 -12.42 4.12
N GLU A 35 -6.98 -11.86 3.93
CA GLU A 35 -6.10 -11.50 5.02
C GLU A 35 -6.71 -10.46 5.96
N ALA A 36 -7.43 -9.47 5.42
CA ALA A 36 -8.11 -8.44 6.21
C ALA A 36 -9.18 -9.04 7.13
N VAL A 37 -9.99 -9.96 6.59
CA VAL A 37 -10.99 -10.72 7.35
C VAL A 37 -10.32 -11.58 8.42
N ARG A 38 -9.24 -12.31 8.07
CA ARG A 38 -8.49 -13.14 9.03
C ARG A 38 -7.88 -12.33 10.17
N LYS A 39 -7.41 -11.11 9.90
CA LYS A 39 -6.83 -10.20 10.91
C LYS A 39 -7.88 -9.61 11.86
N SER A 40 -9.14 -9.51 11.45
CA SER A 40 -10.21 -8.92 12.26
C SER A 40 -10.57 -9.76 13.52
N ARG A 41 -10.15 -11.04 13.57
CA ARG A 41 -10.31 -11.98 14.70
C ARG A 41 -11.73 -12.09 15.29
N LYS A 42 -12.77 -11.74 14.54
CA LYS A 42 -14.16 -12.05 14.92
C LYS A 42 -14.41 -13.54 14.69
N LYS A 43 -14.96 -14.23 15.69
CA LYS A 43 -15.11 -15.70 15.72
C LYS A 43 -15.98 -16.28 14.60
N ASP A 44 -16.79 -15.45 13.94
CA ASP A 44 -17.81 -15.89 12.99
C ASP A 44 -17.57 -15.39 11.54
N GLN A 45 -16.40 -14.80 11.25
CA GLN A 45 -16.12 -14.31 9.89
C GLN A 45 -15.62 -15.40 8.95
N GLN A 46 -16.19 -15.44 7.74
CA GLN A 46 -15.83 -16.39 6.69
C GLN A 46 -14.98 -15.73 5.60
N GLU A 47 -13.90 -16.43 5.21
CA GLU A 47 -13.07 -16.07 4.06
C GLU A 47 -13.84 -16.29 2.75
N ALA A 48 -13.56 -15.46 1.75
CA ALA A 48 -14.08 -15.68 0.42
C ALA A 48 -13.47 -16.94 -0.19
N LYS A 49 -14.29 -17.67 -0.95
CA LYS A 49 -13.87 -18.78 -1.80
C LYS A 49 -14.01 -18.37 -3.25
N GLY A 50 -13.07 -18.84 -4.06
CA GLY A 50 -13.07 -18.58 -5.49
C GLY A 50 -12.26 -19.63 -6.22
N MET A 51 -12.44 -19.68 -7.54
CA MET A 51 -11.72 -20.59 -8.42
C MET A 51 -10.82 -19.78 -9.36
N PRO A 52 -9.56 -20.21 -9.58
CA PRO A 52 -8.67 -19.53 -10.51
C PRO A 52 -9.20 -19.67 -11.94
N LEU A 53 -9.27 -18.54 -12.64
CA LEU A 53 -9.71 -18.47 -14.02
C LEU A 53 -8.51 -18.53 -14.96
N LEU A 54 -8.49 -19.50 -15.87
CA LEU A 54 -7.45 -19.59 -16.89
C LEU A 54 -7.74 -18.64 -18.05
N LEU A 55 -6.90 -17.62 -18.18
CA LEU A 55 -6.97 -16.62 -19.25
C LEU A 55 -5.91 -16.87 -20.32
N GLY A 56 -6.27 -16.63 -21.58
CA GLY A 56 -5.28 -16.57 -22.67
C GLY A 56 -4.29 -15.42 -22.45
N ILE A 57 -3.07 -15.55 -22.97
CA ILE A 57 -1.99 -14.56 -22.76
C ILE A 57 -2.38 -13.12 -23.16
N THR A 58 -3.16 -12.95 -24.23
CA THR A 58 -3.64 -11.66 -24.70
C THR A 58 -4.63 -11.05 -23.72
N LYS A 59 -5.60 -11.85 -23.24
CA LYS A 59 -6.62 -11.39 -22.28
C LYS A 59 -6.00 -11.07 -20.92
N ALA A 60 -5.07 -11.91 -20.45
CA ALA A 60 -4.31 -11.65 -19.23
C ALA A 60 -3.48 -10.35 -19.33
N SER A 61 -2.90 -10.06 -20.50
CA SER A 61 -2.09 -8.85 -20.73
C SER A 61 -2.92 -7.56 -20.84
N LEU A 62 -4.18 -7.66 -21.29
CA LEU A 62 -5.11 -6.53 -21.33
C LEU A 62 -5.74 -6.24 -19.96
N GLN A 63 -5.93 -7.27 -19.13
CA GLN A 63 -6.56 -7.15 -17.80
C GLN A 63 -5.57 -6.89 -16.65
N THR A 64 -4.39 -6.34 -16.95
CA THR A 64 -3.42 -5.94 -15.92
C THR A 64 -3.90 -4.71 -15.15
N ARG A 65 -3.37 -4.52 -13.93
CA ARG A 65 -3.71 -3.38 -13.06
C ARG A 65 -3.36 -2.02 -13.65
N SER A 66 -2.24 -1.96 -14.36
CA SER A 66 -1.78 -0.73 -15.00
C SER A 66 -2.47 -0.54 -16.35
N PHE A 67 -3.27 0.51 -16.44
CA PHE A 67 -3.89 0.90 -17.71
C PHE A 67 -2.84 1.45 -18.68
N ILE A 68 -1.73 2.03 -18.20
CA ILE A 68 -0.63 2.51 -19.06
C ILE A 68 0.05 1.32 -19.75
N SER A 69 0.36 0.27 -18.99
CA SER A 69 0.91 -0.97 -19.51
C SER A 69 -0.07 -1.69 -20.44
N ALA A 70 -1.36 -1.78 -20.07
CA ALA A 70 -2.39 -2.40 -20.90
C ALA A 70 -2.61 -1.64 -22.23
N ALA A 71 -2.73 -0.31 -22.18
CA ALA A 71 -2.89 0.52 -23.37
C ALA A 71 -1.68 0.44 -24.31
N SER A 72 -0.47 0.30 -23.78
CA SER A 72 0.75 0.13 -24.61
C SER A 72 0.78 -1.20 -25.38
N PHE A 73 -0.01 -2.19 -24.97
CA PHE A 73 -0.05 -3.50 -25.62
C PHE A 73 -0.98 -3.48 -26.84
N GLN A 74 -2.29 -3.34 -26.62
CA GLN A 74 -3.34 -3.35 -27.64
C GLN A 74 -4.59 -2.58 -27.14
N GLU A 75 -5.58 -2.36 -28.02
CA GLU A 75 -6.89 -1.75 -27.67
C GLU A 75 -6.80 -0.38 -26.96
N THR A 76 -5.79 0.43 -27.32
CA THR A 76 -5.46 1.74 -26.70
C THR A 76 -6.67 2.61 -26.38
N THR A 77 -7.53 2.86 -27.38
CA THR A 77 -8.71 3.73 -27.23
C THR A 77 -9.67 3.21 -26.17
N ARG A 78 -9.94 1.90 -26.16
CA ARG A 78 -10.86 1.26 -25.21
C ARG A 78 -10.29 1.29 -23.79
N VAL A 79 -9.01 0.96 -23.62
CA VAL A 79 -8.37 0.93 -22.31
C VAL A 79 -8.32 2.32 -21.68
N LEU A 80 -8.01 3.35 -22.47
CA LEU A 80 -7.94 4.74 -21.98
C LEU A 80 -9.32 5.30 -21.64
N THR A 81 -10.36 5.01 -22.43
CA THR A 81 -11.72 5.47 -22.13
C THR A 81 -12.26 4.81 -20.86
N GLU A 82 -12.05 3.50 -20.69
CA GLU A 82 -12.48 2.79 -19.48
C GLU A 82 -11.75 3.32 -18.24
N ALA A 83 -10.44 3.53 -18.33
CA ALA A 83 -9.65 4.11 -17.23
C ALA A 83 -10.11 5.54 -16.88
N ALA A 84 -10.44 6.35 -17.89
CA ALA A 84 -10.95 7.71 -17.68
C ALA A 84 -12.34 7.71 -17.01
N ILE A 85 -13.25 6.83 -17.43
CA ILE A 85 -14.59 6.70 -16.84
C ILE A 85 -14.49 6.24 -15.38
N GLN A 86 -13.60 5.29 -15.08
CA GLN A 86 -13.39 4.77 -13.73
C GLN A 86 -12.52 5.69 -12.85
N GLY A 87 -11.89 6.72 -13.42
CA GLY A 87 -10.94 7.57 -12.70
C GLY A 87 -9.72 6.81 -12.18
N LYS A 88 -9.27 5.76 -12.91
CA LYS A 88 -8.17 4.90 -12.47
C LYS A 88 -6.85 5.67 -12.36
N VAL A 89 -6.10 5.40 -11.29
CA VAL A 89 -4.76 5.96 -11.05
C VAL A 89 -3.73 4.83 -11.12
N ASP A 90 -2.66 5.06 -11.88
CA ASP A 90 -1.58 4.09 -12.06
C ASP A 90 -0.47 4.32 -11.02
N THR A 91 -0.09 3.27 -10.28
CA THR A 91 0.93 3.32 -9.23
C THR A 91 2.36 3.17 -9.75
N LEU A 92 2.54 2.86 -11.04
CA LEU A 92 3.85 2.72 -11.70
C LEU A 92 4.75 1.68 -11.00
N GLU A 93 4.17 0.55 -10.61
CA GLU A 93 4.89 -0.56 -9.98
C GLU A 93 5.46 -1.55 -11.01
N GLY A 94 5.00 -1.48 -12.25
CA GLY A 94 5.39 -2.34 -13.34
C GLY A 94 6.66 -1.90 -14.06
N LEU A 95 7.18 -2.80 -14.90
CA LEU A 95 8.37 -2.54 -15.71
C LEU A 95 8.04 -1.57 -16.86
N LYS A 96 6.97 -1.83 -17.63
CA LYS A 96 6.63 -1.07 -18.83
C LYS A 96 6.23 0.38 -18.51
N GLU A 97 5.39 0.57 -17.49
CA GLU A 97 5.03 1.89 -16.98
C GLU A 97 6.25 2.79 -16.74
N ASN A 98 7.25 2.27 -16.02
CA ASN A 98 8.45 3.04 -15.69
C ASN A 98 9.30 3.34 -16.93
N VAL A 99 9.38 2.41 -17.88
CA VAL A 99 10.06 2.65 -19.17
C VAL A 99 9.37 3.76 -19.95
N ILE A 100 8.04 3.74 -20.04
CA ILE A 100 7.25 4.74 -20.78
C ILE A 100 7.41 6.14 -20.16
N VAL A 101 7.41 6.22 -18.82
CA VAL A 101 7.54 7.49 -18.08
C VAL A 101 9.01 7.96 -17.98
N GLY A 102 9.99 7.12 -18.29
CA GLY A 102 11.41 7.44 -18.20
C GLY A 102 12.00 7.36 -16.77
N ARG A 103 11.39 6.57 -15.89
CA ARG A 103 11.89 6.29 -14.52
C ARG A 103 12.70 5.00 -14.49
N LEU A 104 13.54 4.85 -13.46
CA LEU A 104 14.27 3.60 -13.24
C LEU A 104 13.29 2.43 -13.03
N ILE A 105 13.49 1.35 -13.78
CA ILE A 105 12.67 0.15 -13.67
C ILE A 105 12.84 -0.52 -12.30
N PRO A 106 11.80 -1.15 -11.75
CA PRO A 106 11.84 -1.85 -10.45
C PRO A 106 12.55 -3.22 -10.52
N ALA A 107 13.57 -3.36 -11.37
CA ALA A 107 14.37 -4.58 -11.51
C ALA A 107 15.86 -4.23 -11.59
N GLY A 108 16.71 -5.22 -11.27
CA GLY A 108 18.17 -5.04 -11.29
C GLY A 108 18.64 -3.90 -10.37
N THR A 109 19.48 -3.02 -10.90
CA THR A 109 20.03 -1.86 -10.16
C THR A 109 18.96 -0.87 -9.72
N GLY A 110 17.89 -0.69 -10.49
CA GLY A 110 16.78 0.19 -10.14
C GLY A 110 16.04 -0.27 -8.88
N SER A 111 15.86 -1.59 -8.71
CA SER A 111 15.30 -2.17 -7.48
C SER A 111 16.22 -1.96 -6.27
N GLY A 112 17.53 -2.17 -6.45
CA GLY A 112 18.51 -1.94 -5.39
C GLY A 112 18.51 -0.48 -4.91
N ILE A 113 18.53 0.48 -5.83
CA ILE A 113 18.46 1.91 -5.48
C ILE A 113 17.15 2.24 -4.75
N ARG A 114 16.02 1.65 -5.20
CA ARG A 114 14.71 1.86 -4.56
C ARG A 114 14.68 1.30 -3.14
N SER A 115 15.24 0.13 -2.90
CA SER A 115 15.29 -0.48 -1.57
C SER A 115 16.18 0.31 -0.61
N TYR A 116 17.36 0.75 -1.05
CA TYR A 116 18.23 1.62 -0.25
C TYR A 116 17.53 2.93 0.11
N ARG A 117 16.88 3.58 -0.86
CA ARG A 117 16.10 4.81 -0.61
C ARG A 117 14.96 4.59 0.37
N ARG A 118 14.24 3.47 0.26
CA ARG A 118 13.17 3.12 1.21
C ARG A 118 13.72 2.94 2.62
N VAL A 119 14.78 2.16 2.79
CA VAL A 119 15.40 1.92 4.11
C VAL A 119 15.95 3.22 4.71
N ALA A 120 16.58 4.09 3.91
CA ALA A 120 17.04 5.39 4.35
C ALA A 120 15.88 6.28 4.82
N ALA A 121 14.80 6.36 4.02
CA ALA A 121 13.61 7.13 4.35
C ALA A 121 12.92 6.62 5.64
N ASP A 122 12.80 5.30 5.81
CA ASP A 122 12.22 4.69 7.01
C ASP A 122 13.05 5.00 8.26
N ARG A 123 14.39 5.00 8.14
CA ARG A 123 15.29 5.39 9.24
C ARG A 123 15.15 6.87 9.57
N ASP A 124 15.09 7.73 8.56
CA ASP A 124 14.90 9.17 8.74
C ASP A 124 13.55 9.48 9.40
N GLN A 125 12.48 8.80 9.02
CA GLN A 125 11.17 8.92 9.66
C GLN A 125 11.22 8.49 11.13
N LYS A 126 11.84 7.35 11.44
CA LYS A 126 12.02 6.89 12.82
C LYS A 126 12.85 7.86 13.66
N LEU A 127 13.90 8.45 13.08
CA LEU A 127 14.73 9.45 13.75
C LEU A 127 13.94 10.75 14.02
N LYS A 128 13.17 11.22 13.04
CA LYS A 128 12.27 12.38 13.21
C LYS A 128 11.23 12.12 14.31
N ALA A 129 10.59 10.95 14.32
CA ALA A 129 9.63 10.58 15.34
C ALA A 129 10.26 10.53 16.75
N LYS A 130 11.46 9.96 16.89
CA LYS A 130 12.21 9.96 18.17
C LYS A 130 12.57 11.36 18.63
N ARG A 131 13.03 12.23 17.71
CA ARG A 131 13.34 13.64 18.03
C ARG A 131 12.09 14.41 18.44
N ALA A 132 10.98 14.24 17.74
CA ALA A 132 9.70 14.86 18.11
C ALA A 132 9.23 14.40 19.51
N ALA A 133 9.32 13.11 19.81
CA ALA A 133 8.99 12.58 21.13
C ALA A 133 9.95 13.08 22.23
N ALA A 134 11.24 13.25 21.93
CA ALA A 134 12.21 13.81 22.88
C ALA A 134 11.96 15.29 23.16
N VAL A 135 11.60 16.08 22.14
CA VAL A 135 11.23 17.50 22.30
C VAL A 135 9.93 17.63 23.10
N GLN A 136 8.94 16.75 22.87
CA GLN A 136 7.71 16.73 23.68
C GLN A 136 7.99 16.39 25.14
N LYS A 137 8.83 15.38 25.42
CA LYS A 137 9.25 15.06 26.79
C LYS A 137 10.01 16.21 27.45
N ALA A 138 10.93 16.85 26.74
CA ALA A 138 11.66 17.99 27.26
C ALA A 138 10.75 19.21 27.53
N ALA A 139 9.70 19.41 26.72
CA ALA A 139 8.71 20.46 26.95
C ALA A 139 7.80 20.16 28.16
N GLU A 140 7.42 18.90 28.37
CA GLU A 140 6.67 18.45 29.55
C GLU A 140 7.51 18.55 30.84
N GLU A 141 8.80 18.20 30.77
CA GLU A 141 9.77 18.36 31.86
C GLU A 141 10.04 19.85 32.17
N ALA A 142 10.10 20.71 31.15
CA ALA A 142 10.23 22.15 31.35
C ALA A 142 8.97 22.78 31.97
N ALA A 143 7.79 22.33 31.58
CA ALA A 143 6.51 22.78 32.13
C ALA A 143 6.29 22.33 33.59
N THR A 144 6.83 21.17 33.98
CA THR A 144 6.80 20.69 35.37
C THR A 144 7.83 21.39 36.27
N LEU A 145 8.95 21.84 35.72
CA LEU A 145 9.93 22.66 36.46
C LEU A 145 9.45 24.10 36.71
N THR A 146 8.56 24.64 35.87
CA THR A 146 8.00 26.00 36.05
C THR A 146 6.88 26.07 37.09
N SER A 147 6.39 24.93 37.61
CA SER A 147 5.33 24.87 38.63
C SER A 147 5.83 24.66 40.07
N LEU A 148 7.15 24.61 40.29
CA LEU A 148 7.72 24.58 41.63
C LEU A 148 7.63 25.98 42.27
N PRO A 149 7.02 26.13 43.47
CA PRO A 149 6.91 27.41 44.13
C PRO A 149 8.30 27.93 44.51
N ALA A 150 8.50 29.24 44.33
CA ALA A 150 9.76 29.93 44.62
C ALA A 150 10.26 29.61 46.04
N PRO A 151 11.56 29.41 46.26
CA PRO A 151 12.08 29.15 47.59
C PRO A 151 11.77 30.35 48.50
N ASP A 152 11.14 30.06 49.64
CA ASP A 152 10.78 31.04 50.67
C ASP A 152 12.02 31.86 51.07
N LYS A 153 11.84 33.19 51.12
CA LYS A 153 12.86 34.12 51.61
C LYS A 153 13.25 33.69 53.03
N ALA A 154 14.53 33.37 53.21
CA ALA A 154 15.11 33.15 54.53
C ALA A 154 14.82 34.36 55.44
N PRO A 155 14.43 34.15 56.72
CA PRO A 155 14.16 35.25 57.62
C PRO A 155 15.47 35.96 57.96
N VAL A 156 15.43 37.28 57.85
CA VAL A 156 16.48 38.18 58.35
C VAL A 156 16.31 38.24 59.87
N GLU A 157 17.27 37.74 60.63
CA GLU A 157 17.41 38.00 62.07
C GLU A 157 18.74 38.75 62.33
N GLU A 158 18.55 39.93 62.94
CA GLU A 158 19.44 40.90 63.62
C GLU A 158 20.91 41.09 63.19
#